data_AF-A0A087JYA5-F1
#
_entry.id   AF-A0A087JYA5-F1
#
_cell.length_a   1.000
_cell.length_b   1.000
_cell.length_c   1.000
_cell.angle_alpha   90.00
_cell.angle_beta   90.00
_cell.angle_gamma   90.00
#
_symmetry.space_group_name_H-M   'P 1'
#
loop_
_entity.id
_entity.type
_entity.pdbx_description
1 polymer ?
#
loop_
_entity_poly.entity_id
_entity_poly.type
_entity_poly.pdbx_seq_one_letter_code
_entity_poly.pdbx_strand_id
1 'polypeptide(L)'
;MRDVAIVAFAQSAHRRRTDELSEVDLLMPVLHEVLGATGLKANEIGFTCSGSADYLAGRAFSFTMALDGVGAHPPISESHVEMDGAWALYEAWVKIQTGEADTALVYSYGKSSPGRVRDVLTRQLDPYYLAPLWPDSIALAALQAQALIDAGDTDEGALAEIGARNRTAAVGNPYAQLTGDVPAGDHLVHPLRTGDCPPIGDGAAAVVLAAGDTARALCERPAWIRGIDHRIEAHSLGVRDLTDSPSARLAAEHAGAFERPVDTAELHAPFTSQEVVLRKALGLGDEVRVNPSGGALAANPIMAAGLIRLGEAAARIHRGESDRALAHATSGPCLQQNLVAVLEGESAHE
;
A
#
# COMPACT_ATOMS: atom_id res chain seq x y z
N MET A 1 21.31 6.21 12.49
CA MET A 1 19.99 5.64 12.19
C MET A 1 20.12 4.14 12.42
N ARG A 2 19.18 3.48 13.13
CA ARG A 2 19.26 2.03 13.37
C ARG A 2 18.84 1.31 12.09
N ASP A 3 19.46 0.17 11.82
CA ASP A 3 19.03 -0.70 10.74
C ASP A 3 17.73 -1.40 11.15
N VAL A 4 16.68 -1.19 10.36
CA VAL A 4 15.35 -1.77 10.59
C VAL A 4 14.93 -2.51 9.33
N ALA A 5 14.41 -3.72 9.50
CA ALA A 5 13.93 -4.55 8.40
C ALA A 5 12.49 -5.00 8.60
N ILE A 6 11.80 -5.24 7.48
CA ILE A 6 10.60 -6.07 7.46
C ILE A 6 11.07 -7.53 7.50
N VAL A 7 10.67 -8.26 8.54
CA VAL A 7 11.09 -9.66 8.78
C VAL A 7 10.00 -10.69 8.54
N ALA A 8 8.73 -10.25 8.54
CA ALA A 8 7.60 -11.08 8.17
C ALA A 8 6.50 -10.22 7.55
N PHE A 9 5.73 -10.83 6.66
CA PHE A 9 4.57 -10.24 6.00
C PHE A 9 3.53 -11.34 5.79
N ALA A 10 2.27 -11.02 6.05
CA ALA A 10 1.13 -11.84 5.65
C ALA A 10 -0.03 -10.95 5.20
N GLN A 11 -0.93 -11.53 4.41
CA GLN A 11 -2.17 -10.89 3.99
C GLN A 11 -3.31 -11.90 3.86
N SER A 12 -4.53 -11.42 3.97
CA SER A 12 -5.74 -12.24 3.76
C SER A 12 -6.00 -12.49 2.27
N ALA A 13 -6.80 -13.51 1.94
CA ALA A 13 -7.37 -13.61 0.60
C ALA A 13 -8.39 -12.48 0.35
N HIS A 14 -8.15 -11.66 -0.67
CA HIS A 14 -9.01 -10.51 -0.98
C HIS A 14 -10.30 -10.95 -1.64
N ARG A 15 -11.43 -10.47 -1.12
CA ARG A 15 -12.76 -10.84 -1.61
C ARG A 15 -13.61 -9.61 -1.85
N ARG A 16 -14.54 -9.68 -2.80
CA ARG A 16 -15.48 -8.58 -3.06
C ARG A 16 -16.33 -8.22 -1.83
N ARG A 17 -16.70 -9.22 -1.03
CA ARG A 17 -17.46 -9.08 0.20
C ARG A 17 -17.06 -10.17 1.19
N THR A 18 -17.12 -9.84 2.47
CA THR A 18 -16.92 -10.75 3.60
C THR A 18 -17.96 -10.42 4.68
N ASP A 19 -19.24 -10.49 4.33
CA ASP A 19 -20.34 -10.05 5.21
C ASP A 19 -20.39 -10.84 6.53
N GLU A 20 -19.84 -12.07 6.52
CA GLU A 20 -19.77 -13.01 7.62
C GLU A 20 -18.60 -12.77 8.59
N LEU A 21 -17.59 -11.98 8.19
CA LEU A 21 -16.37 -11.77 8.97
C LEU A 21 -16.38 -10.39 9.63
N SER A 22 -16.05 -10.32 10.91
CA SER A 22 -15.67 -9.05 11.53
C SER A 22 -14.27 -8.60 11.07
N GLU A 23 -13.90 -7.37 11.39
CA GLU A 23 -12.55 -6.86 11.20
C GLU A 23 -11.51 -7.71 11.96
N VAL A 24 -11.89 -8.18 13.16
CA VAL A 24 -11.07 -9.10 13.97
C VAL A 24 -10.90 -10.44 13.26
N ASP A 25 -11.99 -11.03 12.74
CA ASP A 25 -11.92 -12.32 12.03
C ASP A 25 -11.06 -12.25 10.75
N LEU A 26 -11.01 -11.06 10.10
CA LEU A 26 -10.12 -10.81 8.97
C LEU A 26 -8.64 -10.72 9.39
N LEU A 27 -8.37 -10.08 10.54
CA LEU A 27 -7.01 -9.87 11.03
C LEU A 27 -6.38 -11.11 11.66
N MET A 28 -7.15 -11.86 12.45
CA MET A 28 -6.63 -12.95 13.28
C MET A 28 -5.76 -13.97 12.52
N PRO A 29 -6.17 -14.49 11.35
CA PRO A 29 -5.33 -15.39 10.57
C PRO A 29 -4.01 -14.75 10.13
N VAL A 30 -4.06 -13.48 9.73
CA VAL A 30 -2.91 -12.70 9.24
C VAL A 30 -1.91 -12.43 10.37
N LEU A 31 -2.42 -12.07 11.56
CA LEU A 31 -1.60 -11.86 12.76
C LEU A 31 -0.91 -13.15 13.20
N HIS A 32 -1.64 -14.27 13.21
CA HIS A 32 -1.07 -15.57 13.54
C HIS A 32 0.00 -16.02 12.54
N GLU A 33 -0.16 -15.70 11.25
CA GLU A 33 0.82 -16.05 10.23
C GLU A 33 2.14 -15.31 10.43
N VAL A 34 2.13 -13.99 10.67
CA VAL A 34 3.37 -13.22 10.91
C VAL A 34 4.03 -13.57 12.25
N LEU A 35 3.26 -13.79 13.31
CA LEU A 35 3.78 -14.22 14.60
C LEU A 35 4.35 -15.64 14.51
N GLY A 36 3.67 -16.54 13.79
CA GLY A 36 4.15 -17.90 13.53
C GLY A 36 5.44 -17.92 12.70
N ALA A 37 5.55 -17.06 11.68
CA ALA A 37 6.75 -16.94 10.85
C ALA A 37 7.98 -16.44 11.64
N THR A 38 7.77 -15.57 12.63
CA THR A 38 8.85 -15.01 13.46
C THR A 38 9.12 -15.82 14.73
N GLY A 39 8.17 -16.64 15.18
CA GLY A 39 8.23 -17.31 16.48
C GLY A 39 8.01 -16.37 17.67
N LEU A 40 7.73 -15.09 17.44
CA LEU A 40 7.44 -14.12 18.48
C LEU A 40 6.05 -14.34 19.07
N LYS A 41 5.92 -14.12 20.36
CA LYS A 41 4.63 -13.99 21.05
C LYS A 41 4.21 -12.53 21.07
N ALA A 42 2.91 -12.29 21.19
CA ALA A 42 2.35 -10.94 21.27
C ALA A 42 2.99 -10.08 22.39
N ASN A 43 3.37 -10.69 23.52
CA ASN A 43 4.01 -10.00 24.64
C ASN A 43 5.50 -9.71 24.45
N GLU A 44 6.11 -10.19 23.36
CA GLU A 44 7.51 -9.93 22.98
C GLU A 44 7.61 -8.81 21.92
N ILE A 45 6.47 -8.32 21.44
CA ILE A 45 6.40 -7.17 20.53
C ILE A 45 6.53 -5.87 21.33
N GLY A 46 7.54 -5.07 20.99
CA GLY A 46 7.82 -3.81 21.70
C GLY A 46 6.84 -2.67 21.37
N PHE A 47 6.24 -2.69 20.19
CA PHE A 47 5.27 -1.68 19.75
C PHE A 47 4.26 -2.25 18.76
N THR A 48 3.00 -1.85 18.86
CA THR A 48 1.99 -2.23 17.88
C THR A 48 1.41 -0.97 17.24
N CYS A 49 1.29 -0.97 15.92
CA CYS A 49 0.71 0.15 15.19
C CYS A 49 -0.30 -0.34 14.16
N SER A 50 -1.47 0.31 14.11
CA SER A 50 -2.54 -0.07 13.21
C SER A 50 -2.87 1.03 12.21
N GLY A 51 -3.19 0.65 10.97
CA GLY A 51 -3.70 1.53 9.93
C GLY A 51 -5.11 1.13 9.50
N SER A 52 -6.09 2.01 9.67
CA SER A 52 -7.47 1.78 9.19
C SER A 52 -8.24 3.11 9.08
N ALA A 53 -9.49 3.04 8.63
CA ALA A 53 -10.37 4.20 8.66
C ALA A 53 -11.82 3.84 9.02
N ASP A 54 -12.38 4.54 10.00
CA ASP A 54 -13.75 4.36 10.49
C ASP A 54 -14.81 4.62 9.40
N TYR A 55 -14.48 5.51 8.45
CA TYR A 55 -15.35 5.88 7.34
C TYR A 55 -15.72 4.69 6.44
N LEU A 56 -14.83 3.69 6.30
CA LEU A 56 -15.08 2.53 5.46
C LEU A 56 -16.05 1.55 6.13
N ALA A 57 -15.85 1.30 7.43
CA ALA A 57 -16.71 0.42 8.22
C ALA A 57 -18.05 1.09 8.62
N GLY A 58 -18.12 2.43 8.58
CA GLY A 58 -19.29 3.20 9.01
C GLY A 58 -19.54 3.10 10.52
N ARG A 59 -18.50 2.78 11.30
CA ARG A 59 -18.55 2.58 12.76
C ARG A 59 -17.48 3.44 13.41
N ALA A 60 -17.85 4.19 14.44
CA ALA A 60 -16.90 4.97 15.21
C ALA A 60 -16.05 4.07 16.11
N PHE A 61 -14.77 4.38 16.23
CA PHE A 61 -13.77 3.67 17.02
C PHE A 61 -13.63 2.19 16.59
N SER A 62 -13.72 1.91 15.29
CA SER A 62 -13.65 0.53 14.78
C SER A 62 -12.30 -0.14 15.12
N PHE A 63 -11.22 0.64 15.16
CA PHE A 63 -9.89 0.17 15.54
C PHE A 63 -9.83 -0.41 16.97
N THR A 64 -10.64 0.10 17.91
CA THR A 64 -10.65 -0.43 19.29
C THR A 64 -11.16 -1.87 19.36
N MET A 65 -12.01 -2.29 18.41
CA MET A 65 -12.44 -3.69 18.33
C MET A 65 -11.33 -4.57 17.73
N ALA A 66 -10.50 -4.04 16.83
CA ALA A 66 -9.38 -4.79 16.27
C ALA A 66 -8.35 -5.20 17.34
N LEU A 67 -8.27 -4.46 18.45
CA LEU A 67 -7.42 -4.80 19.60
C LEU A 67 -7.77 -6.15 20.25
N ASP A 68 -9.03 -6.60 20.15
CA ASP A 68 -9.41 -7.93 20.64
C ASP A 68 -8.65 -9.04 19.89
N GLY A 69 -8.25 -8.79 18.65
CA GLY A 69 -7.43 -9.71 17.86
C GLY A 69 -5.92 -9.66 18.17
N VAL A 70 -5.42 -8.51 18.60
CA VAL A 70 -4.00 -8.36 18.99
C VAL A 70 -3.76 -8.89 20.40
N GLY A 71 -4.76 -8.74 21.27
CA GLY A 71 -4.69 -9.10 22.68
C GLY A 71 -4.33 -7.89 23.57
N ALA A 72 -5.10 -7.69 24.64
CA ALA A 72 -4.95 -6.56 25.55
C ALA A 72 -3.99 -6.80 26.73
N HIS A 73 -3.39 -7.98 26.84
CA HIS A 73 -2.51 -8.34 27.95
C HIS A 73 -1.26 -9.15 27.52
N PRO A 74 -0.06 -8.82 28.02
CA PRO A 74 0.24 -7.66 28.87
C PRO A 74 0.03 -6.33 28.14
N PRO A 75 -0.18 -5.21 28.87
CA PRO A 75 -0.35 -3.92 28.23
C PRO A 75 0.85 -3.61 27.34
N ILE A 76 0.57 -3.35 26.07
CA ILE A 76 1.55 -2.95 25.06
C ILE A 76 1.31 -1.49 24.68
N SER A 77 2.38 -0.77 24.33
CA SER A 77 2.23 0.54 23.72
C SER A 77 1.67 0.36 22.32
N GLU A 78 0.47 0.88 22.08
CA GLU A 78 -0.23 0.81 20.81
C GLU A 78 -0.50 2.21 20.27
N SER A 79 -0.50 2.33 18.95
CA SER A 79 -0.89 3.55 18.24
C SER A 79 -1.77 3.20 17.05
N HIS A 80 -2.67 4.14 16.72
CA HIS A 80 -3.56 4.03 15.59
C HIS A 80 -3.38 5.21 14.65
N VAL A 81 -3.04 4.92 13.40
CA VAL A 81 -3.00 5.89 12.31
C VAL A 81 -4.28 5.77 11.51
N GLU A 82 -5.06 6.84 11.43
CA GLU A 82 -6.28 6.92 10.61
C GLU A 82 -5.94 7.05 9.12
N MET A 83 -5.22 6.07 8.58
CA MET A 83 -4.68 6.04 7.23
C MET A 83 -4.30 4.59 6.83
N ASP A 84 -3.78 4.42 5.61
CA ASP A 84 -3.26 3.14 5.16
C ASP A 84 -2.11 2.64 6.05
N GLY A 85 -2.04 1.32 6.24
CA GLY A 85 -1.04 0.65 7.06
C GLY A 85 0.41 0.97 6.69
N ALA A 86 0.69 1.48 5.49
CA ALA A 86 2.02 1.99 5.15
C ALA A 86 2.46 3.17 6.04
N TRP A 87 1.54 4.05 6.46
CA TRP A 87 1.85 5.13 7.40
C TRP A 87 1.97 4.64 8.84
N ALA A 88 1.20 3.61 9.23
CA ALA A 88 1.41 2.89 10.49
C ALA A 88 2.79 2.23 10.53
N LEU A 89 3.26 1.68 9.39
CA LEU A 89 4.62 1.16 9.25
C LEU A 89 5.66 2.27 9.42
N TYR A 90 5.45 3.44 8.83
CA TYR A 90 6.36 4.58 9.01
C TYR A 90 6.44 5.02 10.47
N GLU A 91 5.31 5.11 11.18
CA GLU A 91 5.31 5.44 12.60
C GLU A 91 6.04 4.38 13.44
N ALA A 92 5.78 3.10 13.18
CA ALA A 92 6.48 2.00 13.85
C ALA A 92 8.00 2.02 13.55
N TRP A 93 8.39 2.36 12.33
CA TRP A 93 9.79 2.56 11.97
C TRP A 93 10.39 3.72 12.77
N VAL A 94 9.74 4.88 12.84
CA VAL A 94 10.19 6.02 13.67
C VAL A 94 10.34 5.62 15.14
N LYS A 95 9.37 4.88 15.69
CA LYS A 95 9.41 4.39 17.08
C LYS A 95 10.62 3.48 17.34
N ILE A 96 10.97 2.61 16.40
CA ILE A 96 12.18 1.79 16.51
C ILE A 96 13.43 2.68 16.45
N GLN A 97 13.44 3.72 15.59
CA GLN A 97 14.57 4.64 15.48
C GLN A 97 14.84 5.45 16.76
N THR A 98 13.83 5.73 17.59
CA THR A 98 14.05 6.40 18.89
C THR A 98 14.73 5.50 19.93
N GLY A 99 14.80 4.18 19.67
CA GLY A 99 15.34 3.21 20.62
C GLY A 99 14.34 2.73 21.67
N GLU A 100 13.07 3.12 21.55
CA GLU A 100 12.01 2.73 22.51
C GLU A 100 11.45 1.32 22.25
N ALA A 101 11.66 0.78 21.05
CA ALA A 101 11.29 -0.59 20.68
C ALA A 101 12.35 -1.19 19.74
N ASP A 102 12.48 -2.51 19.78
CA ASP A 102 13.34 -3.29 18.87
C ASP A 102 12.54 -4.11 17.86
N THR A 103 11.26 -4.34 18.16
CA THR A 103 10.31 -5.06 17.33
C THR A 103 9.01 -4.28 17.28
N ALA A 104 8.32 -4.31 16.13
CA ALA A 104 6.99 -3.76 16.02
C ALA A 104 6.08 -4.63 15.15
N LEU A 105 4.83 -4.82 15.60
CA LEU A 105 3.76 -5.43 14.81
C LEU A 105 2.96 -4.31 14.16
N VAL A 106 2.88 -4.33 12.83
CA VAL A 106 2.05 -3.39 12.08
C VAL A 106 0.95 -4.16 11.39
N TYR A 107 -0.29 -3.73 11.54
CA TYR A 107 -1.41 -4.36 10.85
C TYR A 107 -2.39 -3.34 10.29
N SER A 108 -3.14 -3.77 9.28
CA SER A 108 -4.15 -2.94 8.64
C SER A 108 -5.24 -3.80 8.05
N TYR A 109 -6.42 -3.20 7.88
CA TYR A 109 -7.53 -3.81 7.19
C TYR A 109 -8.32 -2.78 6.41
N GLY A 110 -8.88 -3.23 5.31
CA GLY A 110 -9.84 -2.49 4.51
C GLY A 110 -11.10 -3.29 4.37
N LYS A 111 -12.19 -2.88 5.02
CA LYS A 111 -13.52 -3.49 4.86
C LYS A 111 -14.41 -2.55 4.07
N SER A 112 -14.27 -2.59 2.75
CA SER A 112 -14.95 -1.65 1.83
C SER A 112 -16.35 -2.11 1.42
N SER A 113 -16.67 -3.39 1.60
CA SER A 113 -17.95 -3.99 1.20
C SER A 113 -19.22 -3.51 1.93
N PRO A 114 -19.19 -3.05 3.20
CA PRO A 114 -20.40 -2.62 3.90
C PRO A 114 -21.01 -1.34 3.33
N GLY A 115 -20.20 -0.50 2.70
CA GLY A 115 -20.58 0.83 2.23
C GLY A 115 -20.37 1.02 0.73
N ARG A 116 -20.83 2.17 0.23
CA ARG A 116 -20.53 2.61 -1.14
C ARG A 116 -19.26 3.45 -1.09
N VAL A 117 -18.12 2.84 -1.40
CA VAL A 117 -16.80 3.50 -1.41
C VAL A 117 -16.83 4.86 -2.12
N ARG A 118 -17.47 4.94 -3.29
CA ARG A 118 -17.61 6.20 -4.03
C ARG A 118 -18.22 7.32 -3.20
N ASP A 119 -19.26 7.03 -2.42
CA ASP A 119 -19.96 8.03 -1.60
C ASP A 119 -19.14 8.40 -0.36
N VAL A 120 -18.40 7.43 0.20
CA VAL A 120 -17.53 7.61 1.37
C VAL A 120 -16.32 8.48 1.02
N LEU A 121 -15.61 8.16 -0.07
CA LEU A 121 -14.38 8.86 -0.45
C LEU A 121 -14.64 10.32 -0.83
N THR A 122 -15.82 10.65 -1.37
CA THR A 122 -16.21 12.05 -1.64
C THR A 122 -16.22 12.91 -0.37
N ARG A 123 -16.43 12.32 0.81
CA ARG A 123 -16.42 13.07 2.08
C ARG A 123 -15.02 13.51 2.53
N GLN A 124 -13.97 13.01 1.89
CA GLN A 124 -12.58 13.40 2.18
C GLN A 124 -12.14 14.64 1.40
N LEU A 125 -13.00 15.13 0.49
CA LEU A 125 -12.72 16.33 -0.30
C LEU A 125 -12.98 17.59 0.51
N ASP A 126 -12.38 18.70 0.07
CA ASP A 126 -12.61 20.02 0.65
C ASP A 126 -14.13 20.29 0.80
N PRO A 127 -14.60 20.63 2.02
CA PRO A 127 -16.03 20.71 2.30
C PRO A 127 -16.73 21.90 1.65
N TYR A 128 -15.99 22.90 1.17
CA TYR A 128 -16.55 24.16 0.68
C TYR A 128 -16.67 24.20 -0.85
N TYR A 129 -15.69 23.62 -1.56
CA TYR A 129 -15.56 23.75 -3.01
C TYR A 129 -15.74 22.42 -3.74
N LEU A 130 -15.21 21.32 -3.22
CA LEU A 130 -15.20 20.03 -3.92
C LEU A 130 -16.31 19.09 -3.45
N ALA A 131 -16.49 18.93 -2.13
CA ALA A 131 -17.52 18.05 -1.59
C ALA A 131 -18.95 18.39 -2.07
N PRO A 132 -19.35 19.68 -2.24
CA PRO A 132 -20.67 20.02 -2.78
C PRO A 132 -20.88 19.60 -4.24
N LEU A 133 -19.81 19.44 -5.03
CA LEU A 133 -19.86 18.97 -6.42
C LEU A 133 -19.96 17.44 -6.51
N TRP A 134 -19.61 16.75 -5.42
CA TRP A 134 -19.67 15.30 -5.28
C TRP A 134 -18.90 14.47 -6.33
N PRO A 135 -17.67 14.84 -6.75
CA PRO A 135 -16.93 14.02 -7.69
C PRO A 135 -16.46 12.74 -6.97
N ASP A 136 -16.79 11.57 -7.53
CA ASP A 136 -16.29 10.30 -6.99
C ASP A 136 -14.81 10.08 -7.35
N SER A 137 -14.17 9.10 -6.70
CA SER A 137 -12.74 8.81 -6.91
C SER A 137 -12.39 8.44 -8.35
N ILE A 138 -13.33 7.86 -9.11
CA ILE A 138 -13.13 7.47 -10.51
C ILE A 138 -13.21 8.70 -11.41
N ALA A 139 -14.15 9.62 -11.14
CA ALA A 139 -14.22 10.89 -11.85
C ALA A 139 -12.96 11.73 -11.65
N LEU A 140 -12.41 11.77 -10.43
CA LEU A 140 -11.15 12.46 -10.16
C LEU A 140 -9.97 11.80 -10.89
N ALA A 141 -9.87 10.46 -10.86
CA ALA A 141 -8.85 9.74 -11.60
C ALA A 141 -9.00 9.89 -13.13
N ALA A 142 -10.22 10.03 -13.63
CA ALA A 142 -10.50 10.29 -15.04
C ALA A 142 -10.04 11.68 -15.47
N LEU A 143 -10.17 12.70 -14.61
CA LEU A 143 -9.58 14.02 -14.87
C LEU A 143 -8.04 13.94 -14.96
N GLN A 144 -7.40 13.17 -14.09
CA GLN A 144 -5.96 12.91 -14.16
C GLN A 144 -5.57 12.16 -15.44
N ALA A 145 -6.34 11.13 -15.81
CA ALA A 145 -6.12 10.38 -17.05
C ALA A 145 -6.28 11.27 -18.30
N GLN A 146 -7.31 12.12 -18.33
CA GLN A 146 -7.50 13.05 -19.44
C GLN A 146 -6.36 14.05 -19.55
N ALA A 147 -5.88 14.60 -18.42
CA ALA A 147 -4.74 15.51 -18.41
C ALA A 147 -3.46 14.87 -18.99
N LEU A 148 -3.22 13.59 -18.68
CA LEU A 148 -2.09 12.84 -19.24
C LEU A 148 -2.23 12.60 -20.75
N ILE A 149 -3.44 12.29 -21.22
CA ILE A 149 -3.72 12.11 -22.65
C ILE A 149 -3.53 13.44 -23.40
N ASP A 150 -4.06 14.54 -22.85
CA ASP A 150 -3.93 15.87 -23.45
C ASP A 150 -2.47 16.34 -23.50
N ALA A 151 -1.66 15.95 -22.52
CA ALA A 151 -0.21 16.20 -22.49
C ALA A 151 0.60 15.28 -23.44
N GLY A 152 -0.01 14.20 -23.95
CA GLY A 152 0.65 13.20 -24.78
C GLY A 152 1.52 12.21 -23.99
N ASP A 153 1.33 12.11 -22.67
CA ASP A 153 2.06 11.19 -21.79
C ASP A 153 1.51 9.75 -21.88
N THR A 154 0.27 9.56 -22.35
CA THR A 154 -0.37 8.25 -22.51
C THR A 154 -1.56 8.31 -23.48
N ASP A 155 -2.16 7.16 -23.77
CA ASP A 155 -3.45 7.01 -24.45
C ASP A 155 -4.29 5.87 -23.84
N GLU A 156 -5.56 5.71 -24.24
CA GLU A 156 -6.43 4.65 -23.73
C GLU A 156 -5.87 3.23 -23.98
N GLY A 157 -5.10 3.04 -25.06
CA GLY A 157 -4.47 1.75 -25.37
C GLY A 157 -3.37 1.40 -24.38
N ALA A 158 -2.46 2.34 -24.12
CA ALA A 158 -1.40 2.20 -23.13
C ALA A 158 -1.96 2.00 -21.71
N LEU A 159 -3.05 2.69 -21.35
CA LEU A 159 -3.73 2.47 -20.07
C LEU A 159 -4.29 1.03 -19.97
N ALA A 160 -4.93 0.53 -21.03
CA ALA A 160 -5.42 -0.84 -21.07
C ALA A 160 -4.29 -1.89 -20.95
N GLU A 161 -3.13 -1.63 -21.56
CA GLU A 161 -1.94 -2.49 -21.44
C GLU A 161 -1.42 -2.56 -20.00
N ILE A 162 -1.37 -1.43 -19.29
CA ILE A 162 -1.02 -1.40 -17.85
C ILE A 162 -2.00 -2.26 -17.04
N GLY A 163 -3.30 -2.13 -17.33
CA GLY A 163 -4.35 -2.98 -16.78
C GLY A 163 -4.03 -4.45 -16.99
N ALA A 164 -3.97 -4.89 -18.25
CA ALA A 164 -3.72 -6.30 -18.61
C ALA A 164 -2.43 -6.86 -17.99
N ARG A 165 -1.35 -6.07 -17.92
CA ARG A 165 -0.07 -6.48 -17.32
C ARG A 165 -0.21 -6.79 -15.83
N ASN A 166 -0.85 -5.90 -15.06
CA ASN A 166 -1.09 -6.10 -13.63
C ASN A 166 -1.96 -7.36 -13.39
N ARG A 167 -3.01 -7.53 -14.21
CA ARG A 167 -3.95 -8.66 -14.10
C ARG A 167 -3.30 -10.01 -14.44
N THR A 168 -2.38 -10.01 -15.40
CA THR A 168 -1.55 -11.18 -15.78
C THR A 168 -0.56 -11.53 -14.67
N ALA A 169 0.12 -10.54 -14.10
CA ALA A 169 1.03 -10.74 -12.96
C ALA A 169 0.32 -11.36 -11.74
N ALA A 170 -0.96 -11.06 -11.55
CA ALA A 170 -1.78 -11.59 -10.47
C ALA A 170 -2.11 -13.10 -10.59
N VAL A 171 -1.92 -13.75 -11.74
CA VAL A 171 -2.31 -15.16 -11.96
C VAL A 171 -1.66 -16.12 -10.96
N GLY A 172 -0.42 -15.86 -10.57
CA GLY A 172 0.31 -16.64 -9.57
C GLY A 172 0.08 -16.19 -8.12
N ASN A 173 -0.69 -15.12 -7.89
CA ASN A 173 -0.91 -14.56 -6.55
C ASN A 173 -2.17 -15.17 -5.92
N PRO A 174 -2.06 -16.02 -4.88
CA PRO A 174 -3.23 -16.65 -4.24
C PRO A 174 -4.12 -15.66 -3.49
N TYR A 175 -3.63 -14.44 -3.22
CA TYR A 175 -4.37 -13.40 -2.52
C TYR A 175 -5.10 -12.44 -3.47
N ALA A 176 -4.83 -12.47 -4.77
CA ALA A 176 -5.46 -11.55 -5.71
C ALA A 176 -6.97 -11.76 -5.81
N GLN A 177 -7.76 -10.68 -5.77
CA GLN A 177 -9.22 -10.76 -5.87
C GLN A 177 -9.66 -11.06 -7.30
N LEU A 178 -8.96 -10.52 -8.28
CA LEU A 178 -9.17 -10.88 -9.66
C LEU A 178 -7.83 -11.18 -10.33
N THR A 179 -7.82 -12.14 -11.26
CA THR A 179 -6.64 -12.55 -12.04
C THR A 179 -6.96 -12.77 -13.52
N GLY A 180 -5.94 -12.93 -14.37
CA GLY A 180 -6.07 -13.36 -15.76
C GLY A 180 -6.17 -12.21 -16.77
N ASP A 181 -6.17 -12.56 -18.06
CA ASP A 181 -6.26 -11.60 -19.16
C ASP A 181 -7.68 -11.00 -19.21
N VAL A 182 -7.79 -9.69 -19.02
CA VAL A 182 -9.07 -8.98 -18.99
C VAL A 182 -9.07 -7.92 -20.08
N PRO A 183 -10.09 -7.88 -20.96
CA PRO A 183 -10.23 -6.79 -21.92
C PRO A 183 -10.46 -5.47 -21.18
N ALA A 184 -10.02 -4.35 -21.76
CA ALA A 184 -10.16 -3.01 -21.17
C ALA A 184 -11.58 -2.71 -20.64
N GLY A 185 -12.61 -3.32 -21.25
CA GLY A 185 -14.01 -3.19 -20.86
C GLY A 185 -14.63 -1.89 -21.35
N ASP A 186 -15.83 -1.60 -20.83
CA ASP A 186 -16.57 -0.38 -21.16
C ASP A 186 -16.07 0.82 -20.35
N HIS A 187 -16.24 2.02 -20.90
CA HIS A 187 -16.00 3.28 -20.19
C HIS A 187 -16.90 3.38 -18.96
N LEU A 188 -16.28 3.52 -17.78
CA LEU A 188 -17.00 3.84 -16.54
C LEU A 188 -17.16 5.35 -16.40
N VAL A 189 -16.08 6.09 -16.65
CA VAL A 189 -16.04 7.55 -16.78
C VAL A 189 -14.94 7.86 -17.77
N HIS A 190 -15.25 8.49 -18.91
CA HIS A 190 -14.25 8.78 -19.93
C HIS A 190 -13.06 9.58 -19.35
N PRO A 191 -11.79 9.18 -19.63
CA PRO A 191 -11.37 8.10 -20.55
C PRO A 191 -11.20 6.71 -19.89
N LEU A 192 -11.40 6.59 -18.58
CA LEU A 192 -11.20 5.34 -17.83
C LEU A 192 -12.27 4.28 -18.12
N ARG A 193 -11.79 3.07 -18.37
CA ARG A 193 -12.59 1.86 -18.56
C ARG A 193 -12.58 1.00 -17.31
N THR A 194 -13.37 -0.08 -17.34
CA THR A 194 -13.47 -1.01 -16.21
C THR A 194 -12.12 -1.63 -15.83
N GLY A 195 -11.28 -1.96 -16.82
CA GLY A 195 -9.94 -2.51 -16.60
C GLY A 195 -8.93 -1.51 -16.02
N ASP A 196 -9.24 -0.21 -16.07
CA ASP A 196 -8.40 0.86 -15.51
C ASP A 196 -8.67 1.12 -14.02
N CYS A 197 -9.72 0.53 -13.48
CA CYS A 197 -10.22 0.80 -12.13
C CYS A 197 -9.91 -0.38 -11.18
N PRO A 198 -9.68 -0.10 -9.89
CA PRO A 198 -9.39 -1.15 -8.92
C PRO A 198 -10.67 -1.92 -8.55
N PRO A 199 -10.60 -3.21 -8.22
CA PRO A 199 -11.70 -3.89 -7.56
C PRO A 199 -11.98 -3.26 -6.20
N ILE A 200 -13.26 -3.18 -5.83
CA ILE A 200 -13.64 -2.96 -4.43
C ILE A 200 -13.57 -4.33 -3.74
N GLY A 201 -12.88 -4.39 -2.60
CA GLY A 201 -12.72 -5.62 -1.85
C GLY A 201 -12.41 -5.40 -0.38
N ASP A 202 -12.60 -6.47 0.37
CA ASP A 202 -12.21 -6.59 1.75
C ASP A 202 -10.89 -7.36 1.86
N GLY A 203 -10.06 -6.97 2.81
CA GLY A 203 -8.86 -7.71 3.18
C GLY A 203 -8.08 -7.05 4.31
N ALA A 204 -7.05 -7.76 4.77
CA ALA A 204 -6.15 -7.36 5.84
C ALA A 204 -4.71 -7.74 5.52
N ALA A 205 -3.77 -7.03 6.12
CA ALA A 205 -2.34 -7.26 5.99
C ALA A 205 -1.63 -6.96 7.31
N ALA A 206 -0.54 -7.69 7.58
CA ALA A 206 0.33 -7.42 8.70
C ALA A 206 1.80 -7.60 8.32
N VAL A 207 2.67 -6.85 8.96
CA VAL A 207 4.12 -7.02 8.90
C VAL A 207 4.71 -6.98 10.30
N VAL A 208 5.89 -7.58 10.46
CA VAL A 208 6.74 -7.38 11.64
C VAL A 208 8.00 -6.63 11.22
N LEU A 209 8.28 -5.54 11.93
CA LEU A 209 9.53 -4.82 11.87
C LEU A 209 10.46 -5.28 12.99
N ALA A 210 11.76 -5.36 12.72
CA ALA A 210 12.77 -5.63 13.73
C ALA A 210 14.07 -4.85 13.46
N ALA A 211 14.78 -4.51 14.53
CA ALA A 211 16.05 -3.77 14.47
C ALA A 211 17.28 -4.71 14.54
N GLY A 212 18.31 -4.39 13.75
CA GLY A 212 19.66 -4.97 13.87
C GLY A 212 19.69 -6.50 14.00
N ASP A 213 20.39 -7.01 15.01
CA ASP A 213 20.58 -8.45 15.23
C ASP A 213 19.27 -9.20 15.45
N THR A 214 18.26 -8.56 16.03
CA THR A 214 16.92 -9.14 16.18
C THR A 214 16.32 -9.46 14.81
N ALA A 215 16.52 -8.60 13.79
CA ALA A 215 16.01 -8.88 12.46
C ALA A 215 16.67 -10.13 11.83
N ARG A 216 17.99 -10.26 11.99
CA ARG A 216 18.79 -11.41 11.52
C ARG A 216 18.40 -12.71 12.21
N ALA A 217 18.03 -12.63 13.48
CA ALA A 217 17.59 -13.79 14.25
C ALA A 217 16.19 -14.27 13.84
N LEU A 218 15.33 -13.37 13.36
CA LEU A 218 13.93 -13.67 13.03
C LEU A 218 13.70 -14.02 11.56
N CYS A 219 14.58 -13.61 10.65
CA CYS A 219 14.45 -13.85 9.22
C CYS A 219 15.82 -14.11 8.60
N GLU A 220 15.96 -15.19 7.82
CA GLU A 220 17.22 -15.54 7.16
C GLU A 220 17.71 -14.46 6.19
N ARG A 221 16.78 -13.83 5.48
CA ARG A 221 17.07 -12.75 4.53
C ARG A 221 16.13 -11.57 4.74
N PRO A 222 16.35 -10.74 5.78
CA PRO A 222 15.49 -9.60 6.09
C PRO A 222 15.46 -8.58 4.94
N ALA A 223 14.34 -7.89 4.78
CA ALA A 223 14.20 -6.77 3.84
C ALA A 223 14.49 -5.46 4.57
N TRP A 224 15.74 -5.00 4.50
CA TRP A 224 16.21 -3.80 5.20
C TRP A 224 15.63 -2.54 4.56
N ILE A 225 15.03 -1.68 5.38
CA ILE A 225 14.55 -0.36 4.96
C ILE A 225 15.77 0.57 4.87
N ARG A 226 16.30 0.77 3.66
CA ARG A 226 17.46 1.65 3.42
C ARG A 226 17.08 3.12 3.38
N GLY A 227 15.85 3.41 2.99
CA GLY A 227 15.26 4.72 3.09
C GLY A 227 13.74 4.62 3.04
N ILE A 228 13.08 5.51 3.77
CA ILE A 228 11.63 5.66 3.74
C ILE A 228 11.29 7.12 3.99
N ASP A 229 10.41 7.69 3.18
CA ASP A 229 9.96 9.07 3.31
C ASP A 229 8.52 9.19 2.80
N HIS A 230 7.78 10.17 3.34
CA HIS A 230 6.45 10.47 2.85
C HIS A 230 6.24 11.97 2.67
N ARG A 231 5.54 12.34 1.59
CA ARG A 231 5.29 13.73 1.21
C ARG A 231 3.82 13.89 0.83
N ILE A 232 3.36 15.13 0.94
CA ILE A 232 1.99 15.51 0.59
C ILE A 232 2.01 16.67 -0.40
N GLU A 233 1.05 16.67 -1.30
CA GLU A 233 0.77 17.76 -2.22
C GLU A 233 -0.38 18.62 -1.71
N ALA A 234 -0.58 19.77 -2.37
CA ALA A 234 -1.69 20.64 -2.08
C ALA A 234 -3.02 19.89 -2.12
N HIS A 235 -3.85 20.10 -1.10
CA HIS A 235 -5.15 19.44 -0.99
C HIS A 235 -6.09 19.79 -2.16
N SER A 236 -6.07 21.05 -2.59
CA SER A 236 -6.90 21.51 -3.72
C SER A 236 -6.38 20.93 -5.04
N LEU A 237 -7.24 20.24 -5.78
CA LEU A 237 -6.91 19.69 -7.11
C LEU A 237 -6.56 20.78 -8.13
N GLY A 238 -7.22 21.94 -8.08
CA GLY A 238 -7.08 22.98 -9.09
C GLY A 238 -5.74 23.72 -9.10
N VAL A 239 -4.85 23.45 -8.13
CA VAL A 239 -3.51 24.03 -8.05
C VAL A 239 -2.40 23.01 -8.30
N ARG A 240 -2.77 21.75 -8.59
CA ARG A 240 -1.82 20.68 -8.88
C ARG A 240 -1.71 20.45 -10.39
N ASP A 241 -0.50 20.13 -10.83
CA ASP A 241 -0.30 19.50 -12.13
C ASP A 241 -0.61 18.01 -11.98
N LEU A 242 -1.71 17.55 -12.59
CA LEU A 242 -2.14 16.14 -12.46
C LEU A 242 -1.27 15.18 -13.29
N THR A 243 -0.36 15.68 -14.13
CA THR A 243 0.56 14.90 -14.97
C THR A 243 1.91 14.61 -14.33
N ASP A 244 2.16 15.18 -13.14
CA ASP A 244 3.35 14.93 -12.32
C ASP A 244 2.94 14.54 -10.89
N SER A 245 3.90 14.01 -10.12
CA SER A 245 3.77 13.90 -8.66
C SER A 245 5.08 14.34 -7.99
N PRO A 246 5.20 15.64 -7.67
CA PRO A 246 6.35 16.16 -6.94
C PRO A 246 6.56 15.48 -5.59
N SER A 247 5.47 15.08 -4.93
CA SER A 247 5.57 14.40 -3.63
C SER A 247 6.16 13.00 -3.74
N ALA A 248 5.76 12.19 -4.73
CA ALA A 248 6.36 10.88 -4.97
C ALA A 248 7.84 10.99 -5.33
N ARG A 249 8.20 11.96 -6.19
CA ARG A 249 9.59 12.23 -6.59
C ARG A 249 10.47 12.65 -5.41
N LEU A 250 10.01 13.58 -4.58
CA LEU A 250 10.75 14.03 -3.39
C LEU A 250 10.87 12.91 -2.35
N ALA A 251 9.81 12.13 -2.12
CA ALA A 251 9.87 10.97 -1.23
C ALA A 251 10.89 9.94 -1.73
N ALA A 252 10.93 9.68 -3.04
CA ALA A 252 11.89 8.78 -3.65
C ALA A 252 13.34 9.29 -3.52
N GLU A 253 13.57 10.59 -3.72
CA GLU A 253 14.88 11.22 -3.51
C GLU A 253 15.37 11.03 -2.08
N HIS A 254 14.53 11.35 -1.09
CA HIS A 254 14.87 11.23 0.33
C HIS A 254 14.96 9.77 0.81
N ALA A 255 14.25 8.84 0.16
CA ALA A 255 14.38 7.41 0.41
C ALA A 255 15.61 6.78 -0.30
N GLY A 256 16.40 7.56 -1.05
CA GLY A 256 17.58 7.07 -1.76
C GLY A 256 17.25 6.23 -3.00
N ALA A 257 16.04 6.33 -3.55
CA ALA A 257 15.60 5.52 -4.69
C ALA A 257 16.47 5.75 -5.93
N PHE A 258 16.94 6.98 -6.15
CA PHE A 258 17.73 7.37 -7.33
C PHE A 258 19.24 7.07 -7.22
N GLU A 259 19.73 6.58 -6.08
CA GLU A 259 21.16 6.29 -5.89
C GLU A 259 21.65 5.14 -6.78
N ARG A 260 20.77 4.17 -7.08
CA ARG A 260 21.01 3.04 -7.98
C ARG A 260 19.69 2.45 -8.51
N PRO A 261 19.68 1.72 -9.63
CA PRO A 261 18.48 1.06 -10.14
C PRO A 261 17.86 0.07 -9.13
N VAL A 262 16.55 -0.14 -9.24
CA VAL A 262 15.78 -1.14 -8.48
C VAL A 262 15.40 -2.31 -9.40
N ASP A 263 15.32 -3.52 -8.87
CA ASP A 263 14.97 -4.70 -9.68
C ASP A 263 13.45 -4.85 -9.86
N THR A 264 12.71 -4.40 -8.86
CA THR A 264 11.26 -4.53 -8.75
C THR A 264 10.66 -3.29 -8.11
N ALA A 265 9.45 -2.92 -8.52
CA ALA A 265 8.67 -1.90 -7.83
C ALA A 265 7.26 -2.40 -7.54
N GLU A 266 6.82 -2.29 -6.29
CA GLU A 266 5.44 -2.52 -5.87
C GLU A 266 4.77 -1.16 -5.63
N LEU A 267 3.98 -0.72 -6.60
CA LEU A 267 3.31 0.57 -6.64
C LEU A 267 1.85 0.46 -6.22
N HIS A 268 1.45 1.19 -5.18
CA HIS A 268 0.05 1.44 -4.91
C HIS A 268 -0.48 2.45 -5.94
N ALA A 269 -0.93 1.94 -7.08
CA ALA A 269 -1.57 2.70 -8.16
C ALA A 269 -2.99 2.15 -8.39
N PRO A 270 -4.00 2.64 -7.66
CA PRO A 270 -5.39 2.20 -7.84
C PRO A 270 -5.91 2.33 -9.28
N PHE A 271 -5.42 3.31 -10.04
CA PHE A 271 -5.81 3.54 -11.44
C PHE A 271 -4.61 3.42 -12.38
N THR A 272 -4.82 2.93 -13.60
CA THR A 272 -3.76 2.77 -14.61
C THR A 272 -3.03 4.08 -14.92
N SER A 273 -3.76 5.20 -14.95
CA SER A 273 -3.19 6.54 -15.13
C SER A 273 -2.19 6.94 -14.05
N GLN A 274 -2.37 6.45 -12.82
CA GLN A 274 -1.45 6.74 -11.72
C GLN A 274 -0.14 5.98 -11.85
N GLU A 275 -0.14 4.81 -12.49
CA GLU A 275 1.12 4.11 -12.77
C GLU A 275 1.97 4.89 -13.78
N VAL A 276 1.34 5.56 -14.77
CA VAL A 276 2.05 6.44 -15.71
C VAL A 276 2.78 7.57 -14.95
N VAL A 277 2.06 8.27 -14.07
CA VAL A 277 2.64 9.34 -13.25
C VAL A 277 3.76 8.82 -12.36
N LEU A 278 3.55 7.70 -11.68
CA LEU A 278 4.53 7.13 -10.75
C LEU A 278 5.78 6.62 -11.46
N ARG A 279 5.67 5.96 -12.62
CA ARG A 279 6.85 5.54 -13.40
C ARG A 279 7.74 6.71 -13.76
N LYS A 280 7.14 7.82 -14.21
CA LYS A 280 7.83 9.08 -14.53
C LYS A 280 8.44 9.71 -13.28
N ALA A 281 7.66 9.91 -12.21
CA ALA A 281 8.09 10.57 -10.99
C ALA A 281 9.18 9.80 -10.22
N LEU A 282 9.12 8.46 -10.26
CA LEU A 282 10.05 7.55 -9.59
C LEU A 282 11.21 7.09 -10.51
N GLY A 283 11.27 7.59 -11.76
CA GLY A 283 12.35 7.28 -12.69
C GLY A 283 12.52 5.78 -12.99
N LEU A 284 11.42 5.03 -13.07
CA LEU A 284 11.47 3.58 -13.28
C LEU A 284 11.72 3.25 -14.75
N GLY A 285 12.84 2.58 -15.03
CA GLY A 285 13.16 2.06 -16.36
C GLY A 285 12.25 0.91 -16.80
N ASP A 286 12.30 0.59 -18.09
CA ASP A 286 11.48 -0.47 -18.70
C ASP A 286 11.87 -1.87 -18.20
N GLU A 287 13.10 -2.03 -17.73
CA GLU A 287 13.63 -3.26 -17.12
C GLU A 287 13.07 -3.54 -15.73
N VAL A 288 12.53 -2.52 -15.05
CA VAL A 288 11.98 -2.66 -13.70
C VAL A 288 10.67 -3.45 -13.77
N ARG A 289 10.61 -4.57 -13.04
CA ARG A 289 9.36 -5.33 -12.90
C ARG A 289 8.41 -4.61 -11.95
N VAL A 290 7.42 -3.93 -12.52
CA VAL A 290 6.40 -3.18 -11.76
C VAL A 290 5.17 -4.03 -11.47
N ASN A 291 4.76 -4.03 -10.20
CA ASN A 291 3.63 -4.78 -9.65
C ASN A 291 3.63 -6.26 -10.02
N PRO A 292 4.73 -6.99 -9.83
CA PRO A 292 4.74 -8.44 -10.04
C PRO A 292 3.75 -9.19 -9.12
N SER A 293 3.24 -8.58 -8.03
CA SER A 293 2.11 -9.11 -7.24
C SER A 293 0.73 -8.94 -7.90
N GLY A 294 0.65 -8.12 -8.95
CA GLY A 294 -0.59 -7.68 -9.61
C GLY A 294 -1.11 -6.32 -9.15
N GLY A 295 -0.52 -5.72 -8.12
CA GLY A 295 -0.81 -4.35 -7.71
C GLY A 295 -2.25 -4.13 -7.24
N ALA A 296 -2.65 -2.85 -7.17
CA ALA A 296 -3.99 -2.46 -6.72
C ALA A 296 -5.10 -2.82 -7.74
N LEU A 297 -4.75 -3.03 -9.01
CA LEU A 297 -5.70 -3.47 -10.05
C LEU A 297 -6.11 -4.95 -9.91
N ALA A 298 -5.34 -5.74 -9.15
CA ALA A 298 -5.68 -7.13 -8.83
C ALA A 298 -6.41 -7.26 -7.48
N ALA A 299 -6.02 -6.45 -6.49
CA ALA A 299 -6.66 -6.37 -5.18
C ALA A 299 -6.38 -5.01 -4.51
N ASN A 300 -7.44 -4.34 -4.05
CA ASN A 300 -7.34 -3.02 -3.41
C ASN A 300 -8.18 -2.94 -2.12
N PRO A 301 -7.78 -3.65 -1.03
CA PRO A 301 -8.36 -3.39 0.28
C PRO A 301 -7.92 -2.00 0.76
N ILE A 302 -8.81 -1.01 0.66
CA ILE A 302 -8.50 0.38 1.02
C ILE A 302 -8.03 0.44 2.48
N MET A 303 -6.92 1.12 2.74
CA MET A 303 -6.19 1.19 4.02
C MET A 303 -5.23 0.02 4.31
N ALA A 304 -5.25 -1.06 3.53
CA ALA A 304 -4.21 -2.10 3.59
C ALA A 304 -3.38 -2.20 2.31
N ALA A 305 -3.87 -1.66 1.19
CA ALA A 305 -3.24 -1.78 -0.11
C ALA A 305 -1.82 -1.22 -0.17
N GLY A 306 -1.52 -0.12 0.52
CA GLY A 306 -0.15 0.40 0.63
C GLY A 306 0.75 -0.52 1.43
N LEU A 307 0.32 -0.94 2.62
CA LEU A 307 1.07 -1.91 3.45
C LEU A 307 1.36 -3.20 2.68
N ILE A 308 0.41 -3.70 1.90
CA ILE A 308 0.59 -4.88 1.04
C ILE A 308 1.71 -4.66 0.03
N ARG A 309 1.84 -3.47 -0.58
CA ARG A 309 2.94 -3.19 -1.52
C ARG A 309 4.31 -3.24 -0.83
N LEU A 310 4.41 -2.70 0.38
CA LEU A 310 5.63 -2.81 1.19
C LEU A 310 5.92 -4.26 1.59
N GLY A 311 4.89 -5.01 1.97
CA GLY A 311 4.97 -6.43 2.31
C GLY A 311 5.36 -7.32 1.13
N GLU A 312 4.79 -7.12 -0.05
CA GLU A 312 5.12 -7.85 -1.28
C GLU A 312 6.55 -7.57 -1.74
N ALA A 313 7.00 -6.32 -1.66
CA ALA A 313 8.39 -5.96 -1.92
C ALA A 313 9.35 -6.68 -0.96
N ALA A 314 9.03 -6.69 0.34
CA ALA A 314 9.80 -7.41 1.35
C ALA A 314 9.80 -8.93 1.10
N ALA A 315 8.64 -9.52 0.81
CA ALA A 315 8.51 -10.95 0.59
C ALA A 315 9.30 -11.45 -0.63
N ARG A 316 9.47 -10.61 -1.67
CA ARG A 316 10.35 -10.93 -2.80
C ARG A 316 11.81 -10.93 -2.41
N ILE A 317 12.24 -10.00 -1.56
CA ILE A 317 13.60 -10.00 -0.99
C ILE A 317 13.81 -11.25 -0.14
N HIS A 318 12.85 -11.59 0.72
CA HIS A 318 12.90 -12.80 1.55
C HIS A 318 13.08 -14.08 0.71
N ARG A 319 12.39 -14.17 -0.44
CA ARG A 319 12.50 -15.30 -1.38
C ARG A 319 13.70 -15.21 -2.35
N GLY A 320 14.46 -14.12 -2.30
CA GLY A 320 15.57 -13.85 -3.21
C GLY A 320 15.18 -13.63 -4.68
N GLU A 321 13.95 -13.19 -4.92
CA GLU A 321 13.44 -12.81 -6.24
C GLU A 321 13.77 -11.35 -6.61
N SER A 322 14.27 -10.56 -5.63
CA SER A 322 14.66 -9.16 -5.75
C SER A 322 15.78 -8.87 -4.75
N ASP A 323 16.80 -8.10 -5.13
CA ASP A 323 17.87 -7.66 -4.24
C ASP A 323 17.61 -6.24 -3.75
N ARG A 324 17.03 -5.40 -4.61
CA ARG A 324 16.57 -4.04 -4.29
C ARG A 324 15.17 -3.80 -4.83
N ALA A 325 14.23 -3.57 -3.92
CA ALA A 325 12.84 -3.28 -4.25
C ALA A 325 12.45 -1.85 -3.86
N LEU A 326 11.67 -1.19 -4.72
CA LEU A 326 10.94 0.03 -4.36
C LEU A 326 9.51 -0.36 -3.97
N ALA A 327 9.04 0.16 -2.85
CA ALA A 327 7.64 0.07 -2.45
C ALA A 327 7.02 1.45 -2.35
N HIS A 328 5.79 1.59 -2.81
CA HIS A 328 5.06 2.86 -2.82
C HIS A 328 3.64 2.70 -2.29
N ALA A 329 3.21 3.64 -1.45
CA ALA A 329 1.85 3.76 -0.96
C ALA A 329 1.28 5.16 -1.24
N THR A 330 0.01 5.22 -1.64
CA THR A 330 -0.70 6.50 -1.86
C THR A 330 -1.92 6.63 -0.97
N SER A 331 -2.32 7.88 -0.71
CA SER A 331 -3.64 8.24 -0.18
C SER A 331 -4.13 9.56 -0.75
N GLY A 332 -5.44 9.78 -0.65
CA GLY A 332 -6.11 10.95 -1.23
C GLY A 332 -6.24 10.90 -2.77
N PRO A 333 -7.00 11.83 -3.36
CA PRO A 333 -7.27 11.85 -4.78
C PRO A 333 -6.04 12.20 -5.60
N CYS A 334 -5.83 11.50 -6.72
CA CYS A 334 -4.77 11.79 -7.70
C CYS A 334 -3.38 11.89 -7.03
N LEU A 335 -2.96 10.85 -6.31
CA LEU A 335 -1.63 10.77 -5.67
C LEU A 335 -1.34 11.97 -4.75
N GLN A 336 -2.30 12.39 -3.92
CA GLN A 336 -2.11 13.57 -3.06
C GLN A 336 -1.06 13.34 -1.97
N GLN A 337 -1.00 12.13 -1.42
CA GLN A 337 -0.05 11.76 -0.38
C GLN A 337 0.69 10.51 -0.85
N ASN A 338 2.01 10.54 -0.83
CA ASN A 338 2.84 9.44 -1.31
C ASN A 338 3.90 9.11 -0.27
N LEU A 339 4.07 7.82 -0.02
CA LEU A 339 5.14 7.24 0.77
C LEU A 339 5.96 6.34 -0.14
N VAL A 340 7.28 6.50 -0.09
CA VAL A 340 8.23 5.66 -0.83
C VAL A 340 9.19 5.02 0.16
N ALA A 341 9.40 3.72 0.01
CA ALA A 341 10.41 2.95 0.74
C ALA A 341 11.33 2.21 -0.23
N VAL A 342 12.62 2.22 0.05
CA VAL A 342 13.63 1.38 -0.62
C VAL A 342 14.01 0.25 0.32
N LEU A 343 13.78 -0.97 -0.14
CA LEU A 343 14.07 -2.19 0.59
C LEU A 343 15.22 -2.93 -0.08
N GLU A 344 16.15 -3.46 0.73
CA GLU A 344 17.29 -4.22 0.22
C GLU A 344 17.49 -5.50 1.03
N GLY A 345 17.76 -6.59 0.32
CA GLY A 345 18.30 -7.80 0.94
C GLY A 345 19.76 -7.60 1.29
N GLU A 346 20.28 -8.43 2.20
CA GLU A 346 21.72 -8.48 2.37
C GLU A 346 22.39 -9.07 1.14
N SER A 347 23.51 -8.46 0.75
CA SER A 347 24.38 -9.03 -0.26
C SER A 347 25.02 -10.28 0.36
N ALA A 348 25.12 -11.38 -0.39
CA ALA A 348 25.76 -12.62 0.07
C ALA A 348 27.29 -12.49 0.34
N HIS A 349 27.81 -11.27 0.43
CA HIS A 349 29.22 -10.90 0.46
C HIS A 349 29.49 -9.75 1.46
N GLU A 350 29.04 -9.89 2.70
CA GLU A 350 29.60 -9.21 3.89
C GLU A 350 29.73 -10.22 5.03
#